data_AF-A0A6B3QA05-F1
#
_entry.id   AF-A0A6B3QA05-F1
#
_cell.length_a   1.000
_cell.length_b   1.000
_cell.length_c   1.000
_cell.angle_alpha   90.00
_cell.angle_beta   90.00
_cell.angle_gamma   90.00
#
_symmetry.space_group_name_H-M   'P 1'
#
loop_
_entity.id
_entity.type
_entity.pdbx_description
1 polymer ?
#
loop_
_entity_poly.entity_id
_entity_poly.type
_entity_poly.pdbx_seq_one_letter_code
_entity_poly.pdbx_strand_id
1 'polypeptide(L)' 'VVDVRKAVQDAGIDYDSAEVSFKPDFTQRVELEDARKLYRILDALEDLDDVQNVFSNVDIPAEVAAALDEEE' A
#
# COMPACT_ATOMS: atom_id res chain seq x y z
N VAL A 1 -8.93 -1.54 -22.87
CA VAL A 1 -8.37 -0.28 -23.39
C VAL A 1 -7.48 0.30 -22.28
N VAL A 2 -6.18 0.43 -22.50
CA VAL A 2 -5.19 0.91 -21.50
C VAL A 2 -4.38 2.05 -22.11
N ASP A 3 -5.07 3.11 -22.53
CA ASP A 3 -4.50 4.15 -23.39
C ASP A 3 -3.32 4.88 -22.74
N VAL A 4 -3.38 5.09 -21.42
CA VAL A 4 -2.28 5.67 -20.65
C VAL A 4 -1.04 4.78 -20.72
N ARG A 5 -1.19 3.46 -20.59
CA ARG A 5 -0.06 2.51 -20.67
C ARG A 5 0.62 2.56 -22.04
N LYS A 6 -0.17 2.58 -23.11
CA LYS A 6 0.35 2.68 -24.48
C LYS A 6 1.12 3.99 -24.68
N ALA A 7 0.57 5.10 -24.22
CA ALA A 7 1.22 6.41 -24.33
C ALA A 7 2.57 6.46 -23.58
N VAL A 8 2.66 5.83 -22.40
CA VAL A 8 3.92 5.72 -21.62
C VAL A 8 4.96 4.89 -22.38
N GLN A 9 4.56 3.75 -22.95
CA GLN A 9 5.46 2.89 -23.75
C GLN A 9 5.90 3.55 -25.07
N ASP A 10 4.99 4.22 -25.77
CA ASP A 10 5.30 4.96 -27.01
C ASP A 10 6.28 6.12 -26.76
N ALA A 11 6.28 6.67 -25.54
CA ALA A 11 7.26 7.66 -25.09
C ALA A 11 8.63 7.06 -24.71
N GLY A 12 8.78 5.72 -24.78
CA GLY A 12 10.01 5.02 -24.42
C GLY A 12 10.27 4.97 -22.92
N ILE A 13 9.23 5.13 -22.10
CA ILE A 13 9.33 5.07 -20.63
C ILE A 13 8.96 3.65 -20.20
N ASP A 14 9.93 2.96 -19.61
CA ASP A 14 9.67 1.71 -18.91
C ASP A 14 8.98 1.98 -17.57
N TYR A 15 8.09 1.08 -17.18
CA TYR A 15 7.39 1.13 -15.89
C TYR A 15 7.54 -0.22 -15.18
N ASP A 16 7.66 -0.17 -13.86
CA ASP A 16 7.86 -1.39 -13.05
C ASP A 16 6.56 -2.16 -12.84
N SER A 17 5.42 -1.47 -12.65
CA SER A 17 4.11 -2.10 -12.50
C SER A 17 2.96 -1.24 -13.06
N ALA A 18 1.86 -1.90 -13.42
CA ALA A 18 0.65 -1.22 -13.90
C ALA A 18 -0.60 -2.03 -13.50
N GLU A 19 -1.02 -1.86 -12.26
CA GLU A 19 -2.10 -2.61 -11.63
C GLU A 19 -3.31 -1.72 -11.32
N VAL A 20 -4.48 -2.33 -11.18
CA VAL A 20 -5.70 -1.65 -10.76
C VAL A 20 -5.80 -1.77 -9.25
N SER A 21 -5.83 -0.64 -8.56
CA SER A 21 -5.97 -0.58 -7.10
C SER A 21 -7.00 0.46 -6.67
N PHE A 22 -7.55 0.29 -5.48
CA PHE A 22 -8.36 1.33 -4.86
C PHE A 22 -7.45 2.35 -4.19
N LYS A 23 -7.56 3.61 -4.62
CA LYS A 23 -6.84 4.73 -4.03
C LYS A 23 -7.77 5.54 -3.13
N PRO A 24 -7.43 5.76 -1.86
CA PRO A 24 -8.24 6.59 -0.98
C PRO A 24 -8.12 8.08 -1.33
N ASP A 25 -9.19 8.85 -1.11
CA ASP A 25 -9.22 10.29 -1.37
C ASP A 25 -8.42 11.11 -0.35
N PHE A 26 -8.24 10.58 0.86
CA PHE A 26 -7.45 11.17 1.93
C PHE A 26 -6.73 10.06 2.72
N THR A 27 -5.64 10.43 3.38
CA THR A 27 -4.89 9.51 4.25
C THR A 27 -5.06 9.87 5.73
N GLN A 28 -4.90 8.88 6.59
CA GLN A 28 -4.95 9.05 8.03
C GLN A 28 -3.58 8.73 8.64
N ARG A 29 -2.93 9.76 9.18
CA ARG A 29 -1.69 9.61 9.92
C ARG A 29 -1.94 8.84 11.21
N VAL A 30 -1.07 7.88 11.53
CA VAL A 30 -1.13 7.07 12.74
C VAL A 30 0.19 7.10 13.52
N GLU A 31 0.08 6.90 14.82
CA GLU A 31 1.23 6.73 15.72
C GLU A 31 1.63 5.26 15.83
N LEU A 32 2.81 5.00 16.40
CA LEU A 32 3.42 3.67 16.45
C LEU A 32 2.53 2.58 17.05
N GLU A 33 1.83 2.85 18.15
CA GLU A 33 0.95 1.86 18.76
C GLU A 33 -0.20 1.45 17.85
N ASP A 34 -0.81 2.41 17.15
CA ASP A 34 -1.94 2.16 16.26
C ASP A 34 -1.47 1.52 14.95
N ALA A 35 -0.30 1.91 14.44
CA ALA A 35 0.34 1.25 13.32
C ALA A 35 0.55 -0.24 13.59
N ARG A 36 1.09 -0.62 14.77
CA ARG A 36 1.27 -2.03 15.16
C ARG A 36 -0.03 -2.81 15.16
N LYS A 37 -1.09 -2.24 15.74
CA LYS A 37 -2.41 -2.88 15.76
C LYS A 37 -2.95 -3.06 14.36
N LEU A 38 -2.78 -2.04 13.51
CA LEU A 38 -3.24 -2.07 12.13
C LEU A 38 -2.51 -3.13 11.33
N TYR A 39 -1.18 -3.20 11.38
CA TYR A 39 -0.40 -4.24 10.67
C TYR A 39 -0.84 -5.64 11.05
N ARG A 40 -1.04 -5.93 12.34
CA ARG A 40 -1.57 -7.23 12.77
C ARG A 40 -2.93 -7.57 12.17
N ILE A 41 -3.77 -6.57 11.93
CA ILE A 41 -5.07 -6.76 11.27
C ILE A 41 -4.86 -6.98 9.77
N LEU A 42 -3.99 -6.20 9.13
CA LEU A 42 -3.66 -6.35 7.71
C LEU A 42 -3.10 -7.75 7.42
N ASP A 43 -2.08 -8.17 8.17
CA ASP A 43 -1.46 -9.50 8.04
C ASP A 43 -2.50 -10.61 8.21
N ALA A 44 -3.33 -10.52 9.26
CA ALA A 44 -4.37 -11.51 9.52
C ALA A 44 -5.46 -11.56 8.43
N LEU A 45 -5.69 -10.46 7.71
CA LEU A 45 -6.60 -10.44 6.57
C LEU A 45 -5.92 -11.01 5.32
N GLU A 46 -4.64 -10.75 5.11
CA GLU A 46 -3.86 -11.27 3.98
C GLU A 46 -3.63 -12.78 4.06
N ASP A 47 -3.58 -13.34 5.27
CA ASP A 47 -3.47 -14.78 5.51
C ASP A 47 -4.75 -15.59 5.17
N LEU A 48 -5.87 -14.92 4.87
CA LEU A 48 -7.12 -15.60 4.54
C LEU A 48 -7.16 -16.00 3.05
N ASP A 49 -7.34 -17.29 2.78
CA ASP A 49 -7.38 -17.86 1.42
C ASP A 49 -8.38 -17.14 0.48
N ASP A 50 -9.48 -16.62 1.03
CA ASP A 50 -10.55 -15.96 0.27
C ASP A 50 -10.29 -14.45 0.06
N VAL A 51 -9.34 -13.85 0.77
CA VAL A 51 -9.01 -12.43 0.64
C VAL A 51 -8.06 -12.25 -0.53
N GLN A 52 -8.48 -11.43 -1.50
CA GLN A 52 -7.71 -11.22 -2.74
C GLN A 52 -6.79 -10.00 -2.65
N ASN A 53 -7.24 -8.93 -1.99
CA ASN A 53 -6.48 -7.69 -1.83
C ASN A 53 -6.94 -6.97 -0.55
N VAL A 54 -6.01 -6.36 0.16
CA VAL A 54 -6.29 -5.48 1.30
C VAL A 54 -5.83 -4.06 0.93
N PHE A 55 -6.68 -3.06 1.19
CA PHE A 55 -6.36 -1.66 0.94
C PHE A 55 -6.61 -0.85 2.22
N SER A 56 -5.72 0.08 2.49
CA SER A 56 -5.78 0.96 3.65
C SER A 56 -5.48 2.41 3.23
N ASN A 57 -6.03 3.37 3.98
CA ASN A 57 -5.70 4.78 3.84
C ASN A 57 -4.71 5.27 4.90
N VAL A 58 -4.04 4.34 5.58
CA VAL A 58 -3.03 4.68 6.59
C VAL A 58 -1.88 5.47 5.97
N ASP A 59 -1.45 6.51 6.66
CA ASP A 59 -0.22 7.24 6.41
C ASP A 59 0.74 6.97 7.58
N ILE A 60 1.87 6.35 7.27
CA ILE A 60 2.87 5.94 8.26
C ILE A 60 4.04 6.92 8.16
N PRO A 61 4.25 7.74 9.20
CA PRO A 61 5.39 8.65 9.25
C PRO A 61 6.71 7.90 9.17
N ALA A 62 7.75 8.52 8.59
CA ALA A 62 9.06 7.89 8.43
C ALA A 62 9.66 7.43 9.78
N GLU A 63 9.44 8.20 10.84
CA GLU A 63 9.86 7.85 12.21
C GLU A 63 9.11 6.64 12.78
N VAL A 64 7.84 6.45 12.40
CA VAL A 64 7.04 5.30 12.82
C VAL A 64 7.45 4.06 12.01
N ALA A 65 7.66 4.22 10.70
CA ALA A 65 8.14 3.13 9.84
C ALA A 65 9.50 2.59 10.33
N ALA A 66 10.46 3.49 10.59
CA ALA A 66 11.76 3.09 11.13
C ALA A 66 11.65 2.36 12.48
N ALA A 67 10.76 2.80 13.36
CA ALA A 67 10.53 2.16 14.65
C ALA A 67 9.82 0.79 14.54
N LEU A 68 9.05 0.55 13.46
CA LEU A 68 8.49 -0.78 13.18
C LEU A 68 9.57 -1.72 12.64
N ASP A 69 10.43 -1.25 11.74
CA ASP A 69 11.52 -2.04 11.15
C ASP A 69 12.56 -2.47 12.20
N GLU A 70 12.80 -1.66 13.24
CA GLU A 70 13.71 -2.02 14.35
C GLU A 70 13.16 -3.14 15.26
N GLU A 71 11.86 -3.43 15.18
CA GLU A 71 11.19 -4.46 15.99
C GLU A 71 11.03 -5.80 15.29
N GLU A 72 11.31 -5.86 13.99
CA GLU A 72 11.29 -7.06 13.15
C GLU A 72 12.58 -7.89 13.27
#